data_AF-A0A7V6V4Y4-F1
#
_entry.id   AF-A0A7V6V4Y4-F1
#
_cell.length_a   1.000
_cell.length_b   1.000
_cell.length_c   1.000
_cell.angle_alpha   90.00
_cell.angle_beta   90.00
_cell.angle_gamma   90.00
#
_symmetry.space_group_name_H-M   'P 1'
#
loop_
_entity.id
_entity.type
_entity.pdbx_description
1 polymer ?
#
loop_
_entity_poly.entity_id
_entity_poly.type
_entity_poly.pdbx_seq_one_letter_code
_entity_poly.pdbx_strand_id
1 'polypeptide(L)'
;MYFRVVVACGHIGCRREVEVTRYFEADSAIDAWESALMMPRVKKSQRSRAIRRVEQIDVMEYLWGKLAERENPYLQNKRVKADQII
;
A
#
# COMPACT_ATOMS: atom_id res chain seq x y z
N MET A 1 -14.69 -7.53 6.84
CA MET A 1 -14.30 -8.30 5.62
C MET A 1 -12.85 -7.97 5.27
N TYR A 2 -12.20 -8.74 4.39
CA TYR A 2 -10.80 -8.51 4.01
C TYR A 2 -10.68 -8.12 2.54
N PHE A 3 -9.74 -7.22 2.26
CA PHE A 3 -9.53 -6.68 0.92
C PHE A 3 -8.04 -6.61 0.57
N ARG A 4 -7.70 -6.94 -0.68
CA ARG A 4 -6.45 -6.51 -1.31
C ARG A 4 -6.71 -5.30 -2.20
N VAL A 5 -5.81 -4.33 -2.14
CA VAL A 5 -5.91 -3.08 -2.87
C VAL A 5 -4.59 -2.79 -3.56
N VAL A 6 -4.63 -2.58 -4.88
CA VAL A 6 -3.44 -2.19 -5.66
C VAL A 6 -3.42 -0.67 -5.75
N VAL A 7 -2.35 -0.06 -5.26
CA VAL A 7 -2.21 1.38 -5.07
C VAL A 7 -1.00 1.90 -5.85
N ALA A 8 -1.20 2.95 -6.66
CA ALA A 8 -0.13 3.69 -7.30
C ALA A 8 0.47 4.72 -6.33
N CYS A 9 1.76 4.55 -6.03
CA CYS A 9 2.55 5.32 -5.09
C CYS A 9 3.77 5.97 -5.77
N GLY A 10 4.05 7.21 -5.38
CA GLY A 10 5.30 7.92 -5.69
C GLY A 10 5.54 8.26 -7.16
N HIS A 11 6.51 9.17 -7.38
CA HIS A 11 7.11 9.42 -8.69
C HIS A 11 8.55 8.90 -8.65
N ILE A 12 8.89 7.90 -9.45
CA ILE A 12 10.29 7.45 -9.61
C ILE A 12 10.97 8.19 -10.82
N GLY A 13 10.47 9.36 -11.18
CA GLY A 13 10.90 10.09 -12.39
C GLY A 13 10.25 9.56 -13.69
N CYS A 14 10.39 10.32 -14.79
CA CYS A 14 9.84 9.98 -16.13
C CYS A 14 8.35 9.58 -16.16
N ARG A 15 7.50 10.18 -15.31
CA ARG A 15 6.06 9.82 -15.16
C ARG A 15 5.81 8.35 -14.75
N ARG A 16 6.82 7.65 -14.21
CA ARG A 16 6.68 6.29 -13.69
C ARG A 16 6.21 6.29 -12.24
N GLU A 17 5.47 5.25 -11.89
CA GLU A 17 4.81 5.05 -10.60
C GLU A 17 5.23 3.69 -10.03
N VAL A 18 5.25 3.56 -8.70
CA VAL A 18 5.34 2.26 -8.03
C VAL A 18 3.94 1.77 -7.76
N GLU A 19 3.60 0.57 -8.19
CA GLU A 19 2.38 -0.07 -7.72
C GLU A 19 2.70 -0.95 -6.51
N VAL A 20 1.93 -0.79 -5.45
CA VAL A 20 2.04 -1.59 -4.22
C VAL A 20 0.69 -2.24 -3.92
N THR A 21 0.73 -3.49 -3.50
CA THR A 21 -0.46 -4.19 -2.98
C THR A 21 -0.55 -3.98 -1.48
N ARG A 22 -1.75 -3.66 -1.00
CA ARG A 22 -2.04 -3.39 0.40
C ARG A 22 -3.27 -4.16 0.87
N TYR A 23 -3.27 -4.55 2.14
CA TYR A 23 -4.28 -5.44 2.71
C TYR A 23 -5.00 -4.77 3.88
N PHE A 24 -6.33 -4.74 3.80
CA PHE A 24 -7.20 -4.03 4.73
C PHE A 24 -8.28 -4.96 5.28
N GLU A 25 -8.58 -4.78 6.56
CA GLU A 25 -9.86 -5.20 7.12
C GLU A 25 -10.80 -3.99 7.04
N ALA A 26 -11.99 -4.18 6.49
CA ALA A 26 -12.97 -3.10 6.28
C ALA A 26 -14.40 -3.63 6.20
N ASP A 27 -15.37 -2.72 6.37
CA ASP A 27 -16.81 -3.00 6.29
C ASP A 27 -17.34 -3.01 4.86
N SER A 28 -16.60 -2.44 3.91
CA SER A 28 -16.94 -2.46 2.50
C SER A 28 -15.71 -2.25 1.60
N ALA A 29 -15.88 -2.48 0.29
CA ALA A 29 -14.86 -2.17 -0.71
C ALA A 29 -14.59 -0.65 -0.79
N ILE A 30 -15.59 0.19 -0.49
CA ILE A 30 -15.45 1.64 -0.47
C ILE A 30 -14.57 2.05 0.71
N ASP A 31 -14.81 1.50 1.90
CA ASP A 31 -14.00 1.80 3.09
C ASP A 31 -12.53 1.35 2.91
N ALA A 32 -12.31 0.21 2.25
CA ALA A 32 -10.97 -0.25 1.88
C ALA A 32 -10.30 0.70 0.87
N TRP A 33 -11.04 1.19 -0.11
CA TRP A 33 -10.57 2.17 -1.09
C TRP A 33 -10.18 3.50 -0.43
N GLU A 34 -11.01 4.02 0.47
CA GLU A 34 -10.75 5.27 1.21
C GLU A 34 -9.53 5.12 2.12
N SER A 35 -9.44 4.00 2.85
CA SER A 35 -8.28 3.67 3.68
C SER A 35 -6.98 3.64 2.87
N ALA A 36 -7.01 3.04 1.68
CA ALA A 36 -5.88 2.99 0.78
C ALA A 36 -5.48 4.39 0.26
N LEU A 37 -6.43 5.26 -0.05
CA LEU A 37 -6.15 6.64 -0.48
C LEU A 37 -5.49 7.51 0.59
N MET A 38 -5.75 7.21 1.85
CA MET A 38 -5.18 7.95 2.98
C MET A 38 -3.73 7.57 3.27
N MET A 39 -3.21 6.50 2.64
CA MET A 39 -1.84 6.07 2.85
C MET A 39 -0.79 7.12 2.45
N PRO A 40 0.40 7.10 3.08
CA PRO A 40 1.54 7.88 2.64
C PRO A 40 1.94 7.55 1.20
N ARG A 41 2.50 8.54 0.49
CA ARG A 41 3.08 8.42 -0.86
C ARG A 41 2.07 8.11 -1.99
N VAL A 42 0.79 7.95 -1.68
CA VAL A 42 -0.28 7.83 -2.68
C VAL A 42 -0.41 9.11 -3.49
N LYS A 43 -0.64 8.98 -4.79
CA LYS A 43 -0.76 10.11 -5.73
C LYS A 43 -2.13 10.81 -5.58
N LYS A 44 -2.30 11.56 -4.49
CA LYS A 44 -3.57 12.22 -4.12
C LYS A 44 -4.10 13.20 -5.16
N SER A 45 -3.25 13.82 -5.98
CA SER A 45 -3.69 14.69 -7.09
C SER A 45 -4.46 13.94 -8.17
N GLN A 46 -4.43 12.60 -8.16
CA GLN A 46 -5.15 11.73 -9.09
C GLN A 46 -5.96 10.68 -8.31
N ARG A 47 -6.72 11.10 -7.28
CA ARG A 47 -7.47 10.20 -6.36
C ARG A 47 -8.12 8.99 -7.06
N SER A 48 -8.90 9.21 -8.12
CA SER A 48 -9.59 8.11 -8.82
C SER A 48 -8.66 7.16 -9.58
N ARG A 49 -7.46 7.60 -9.97
CA ARG A 49 -6.46 6.78 -10.69
C ARG A 49 -5.41 6.17 -9.77
N ALA A 50 -5.33 6.64 -8.52
CA ALA A 50 -4.36 6.18 -7.55
C ALA A 50 -4.67 4.78 -7.01
N ILE A 51 -5.93 4.36 -7.04
CA ILE A 51 -6.33 2.99 -6.72
C ILE A 51 -6.59 2.25 -8.03
N ARG A 52 -5.83 1.19 -8.29
CA ARG A 52 -5.92 0.39 -9.52
C ARG A 52 -6.95 -0.72 -9.41
N ARG A 53 -7.08 -1.30 -8.21
CA ARG A 53 -7.94 -2.47 -7.97
C ARG A 53 -8.29 -2.55 -6.49
N VAL A 54 -9.53 -2.94 -6.19
CA VAL A 54 -10.01 -3.30 -4.85
C VAL A 54 -10.73 -4.62 -4.98
N GLU A 55 -10.30 -5.63 -4.23
CA GLU A 55 -10.90 -6.96 -4.29
C GLU A 55 -11.08 -7.53 -2.91
N GLN A 56 -12.25 -8.11 -2.67
CA GLN A 56 -12.49 -8.90 -1.48
C GLN A 56 -11.69 -10.20 -1.56
N ILE A 57 -11.09 -10.56 -0.44
CA ILE A 57 -10.26 -11.76 -0.28
C ILE A 57 -10.66 -12.50 0.99
N ASP A 58 -10.16 -13.72 1.15
CA ASP A 58 -10.33 -14.46 2.40
C ASP A 58 -9.32 -14.04 3.49
N VAL A 59 -9.52 -14.56 4.70
CA VAL A 59 -8.67 -14.27 5.86
C VAL A 59 -7.24 -14.79 5.68
N MET A 60 -7.03 -15.89 4.95
CA MET A 60 -5.71 -16.46 4.76
C MET A 60 -4.89 -15.57 3.83
N GLU A 61 -5.43 -15.15 2.69
CA GLU A 61 -4.77 -14.21 1.78
C GLU A 61 -4.48 -12.89 2.48
N TYR A 62 -5.37 -12.42 3.36
CA TYR A 62 -5.13 -11.24 4.19
C TYR A 62 -3.90 -11.43 5.09
N LEU A 63 -3.84 -12.51 5.87
CA LEU A 63 -2.74 -12.76 6.80
C LEU A 63 -1.39 -12.88 6.07
N TRP A 64 -1.35 -13.63 4.97
CA TRP A 64 -0.15 -13.72 4.12
C TRP A 64 0.24 -12.38 3.52
N GLY A 65 -0.75 -11.61 3.06
CA GLY A 65 -0.56 -10.26 2.55
C GLY A 65 0.04 -9.31 3.59
N LYS A 66 -0.45 -9.35 4.84
CA LYS A 66 0.11 -8.56 5.95
C LYS A 66 1.56 -8.95 6.26
N LEU A 67 1.91 -10.24 6.18
CA LEU A 67 3.28 -10.69 6.34
C LEU A 67 4.17 -10.14 5.22
N ALA A 68 3.73 -10.22 3.96
CA ALA A 68 4.46 -9.69 2.82
C ALA A 68 4.64 -8.15 2.90
N GLU A 69 3.62 -7.41 3.35
CA GLU A 69 3.74 -5.96 3.59
C GLU A 69 4.84 -5.63 4.61
N ARG A 70 4.96 -6.42 5.67
CA ARG A 70 5.97 -6.25 6.73
C ARG A 70 7.39 -6.42 6.18
N GLU A 71 7.55 -7.32 5.21
CA GLU A 71 8.84 -7.64 4.59
C GLU A 71 9.18 -6.69 3.43
N ASN A 72 8.21 -5.96 2.88
CA ASN A 72 8.39 -5.07 1.73
C ASN A 72 9.19 -3.78 2.09
N PRO A 73 10.44 -3.62 1.62
CA PRO A 73 11.28 -2.47 1.99
C PRO A 73 10.71 -1.10 1.57
N TYR A 74 9.91 -1.05 0.51
CA TYR A 74 9.29 0.21 0.05
C TYR A 74 8.20 0.70 1.01
N LEU A 75 7.50 -0.24 1.66
CA LEU A 75 6.46 0.07 2.65
C LEU A 75 7.02 0.33 4.05
N GLN A 76 8.24 -0.17 4.32
CA GLN A 76 8.91 0.06 5.59
C GLN A 76 9.65 1.40 5.60
N ASN A 77 9.28 2.31 6.50
CA ASN A 77 10.09 3.51 6.79
C ASN A 77 11.25 3.14 7.72
N LYS A 78 12.24 2.36 7.24
CA LYS A 78 13.49 2.19 7.97
C LYS A 78 14.34 3.45 7.75
N ARG A 79 14.28 4.41 8.68
CA ARG A 79 15.40 5.35 8.82
C ARG A 79 16.61 4.49 9.21
N VAL A 80 17.53 4.26 8.29
CA VAL A 80 18.87 3.80 8.68
C VAL A 80 19.44 4.94 9.51
N LYS A 81 19.53 4.78 10.84
CA LYS A 81 20.33 5.69 11.64
C LYS A 81 21.76 5.48 11.17
N ALA A 82 22.34 6.52 10.57
CA ALA A 82 23.75 6.55 10.24
C ALA A 82 24.51 6.80 11.54
N ASP A 83 24.75 5.76 12.34
CA ASP A 83 25.65 5.85 13.49
C ASP A 83 26.38 4.53 13.73
N GLN A 84 27.68 4.68 13.98
CA GLN A 84 28.72 3.70 14.31
C GLN A 84 29.42 3.01 13.13
N ILE A 85 30.22 3.80 12.41
CA ILE A 85 31.56 3.35 12.03
C ILE A 85 32.44 3.62 13.27
N ILE A 86 32.94 2.53 13.86
CA ILE A 86 33.96 2.54 14.93
C ILE A 86 35.30 2.93 14.31
#